data_AF-A0A7S0Q153-F1
#
_entry.id   AF-A0A7S0Q153-F1
#
_cell.length_a   1.000
_cell.length_b   1.000
_cell.length_c   1.000
_cell.angle_alpha   90.00
_cell.angle_beta   90.00
_cell.angle_gamma   90.00
#
_symmetry.space_group_name_H-M   'P 1'
#
loop_
_entity.id
_entity.type
_entity.pdbx_description
1 polymer ?
#
loop_
_entity_poly.entity_id
_entity_poly.type
_entity_poly.pdbx_seq_one_letter_code
_entity_poly.pdbx_strand_id
1 'polypeptide(L)'
;RVAMLAALGFPLAEQFHPLFGGGVDVPSYIAFQQTPLQTFWPVVVGAIAIIEVFSIFPAFENPNIEGWAIKSDHVAGDFGFDPLGLKPTDALQLAEMQTKELNNGRLAMIAIAGMIVQELVTGQKLF
;
A
#
# COMPACT_ATOMS: atom_id res chain seq x y z
N ARG A 1 5.54 0.83 -0.89
CA ARG A 1 4.74 -0.41 -0.97
C ARG A 1 3.27 -0.16 -1.33
N VAL A 2 2.61 0.85 -0.74
CA VAL A 2 1.22 1.23 -1.08
C VAL A 2 1.00 1.40 -2.59
N ALA A 3 1.90 2.09 -3.29
CA ALA A 3 1.81 2.28 -4.74
C ALA A 3 1.89 0.97 -5.55
N MET A 4 2.59 -0.07 -5.05
CA MET A 4 2.63 -1.38 -5.72
C MET A 4 1.28 -2.10 -5.61
N LEU A 5 0.66 -2.04 -4.43
CA LEU A 5 -0.69 -2.57 -4.23
C LEU A 5 -1.73 -1.80 -5.05
N ALA A 6 -1.62 -0.47 -5.09
CA ALA A 6 -2.47 0.37 -5.91
C ALA A 6 -2.30 0.10 -7.40
N ALA A 7 -1.07 -0.02 -7.91
CA ALA A 7 -0.80 -0.29 -9.32
C ALA A 7 -1.35 -1.65 -9.79
N LEU A 8 -1.44 -2.65 -8.91
CA LEU A 8 -2.10 -3.92 -9.22
C LEU A 8 -3.61 -3.85 -9.06
N GLY A 9 -4.09 -3.20 -7.99
CA GLY A 9 -5.51 -3.10 -7.68
C GLY A 9 -6.30 -2.24 -8.66
N PHE A 10 -5.67 -1.21 -9.24
CA PHE A 10 -6.31 -0.27 -10.17
C PHE A 10 -6.84 -0.96 -11.45
N PRO A 11 -6.03 -1.68 -12.25
CA PRO A 11 -6.55 -2.41 -13.41
C PRO A 11 -7.39 -3.64 -13.02
N LEU A 12 -7.10 -4.28 -11.87
CA LEU A 12 -7.87 -5.43 -11.41
C LEU A 12 -9.30 -5.04 -11.03
N ALA A 13 -9.49 -3.86 -10.44
CA ALA A 13 -10.80 -3.36 -10.06
C ALA A 13 -11.70 -3.10 -11.29
N GLU A 14 -11.11 -2.72 -12.42
CA GLU A 14 -11.86 -2.54 -13.68
C GLU A 14 -12.29 -3.88 -14.29
N GLN A 15 -11.45 -4.91 -14.21
CA GLN A 15 -11.73 -6.22 -14.82
C GLN A 15 -12.54 -7.16 -13.92
N PHE A 16 -12.38 -7.04 -12.60
CA PHE A 16 -12.93 -7.99 -11.64
C PHE A 16 -13.48 -7.28 -10.39
N HIS A 17 -14.78 -7.02 -10.41
CA HIS A 17 -15.52 -6.37 -9.33
C HIS A 17 -16.58 -7.31 -8.69
N PRO A 18 -16.19 -8.22 -7.78
CA PRO A 18 -17.15 -9.11 -7.10
C PRO A 18 -17.86 -8.43 -5.91
N LEU A 19 -17.32 -7.31 -5.42
CA LEU A 19 -17.84 -6.59 -4.26
C LEU A 19 -19.05 -5.73 -4.65
N PHE A 20 -19.99 -5.56 -3.71
CA PHE A 20 -21.23 -4.79 -3.88
C PHE A 20 -22.14 -5.29 -5.02
N GLY A 21 -22.08 -6.59 -5.34
CA GLY A 21 -22.95 -7.22 -6.35
C GLY A 21 -22.55 -6.95 -7.80
N GLY A 22 -21.33 -6.44 -8.04
CA GLY A 22 -20.81 -6.19 -9.39
C GLY A 22 -21.40 -4.96 -10.10
N GLY A 23 -22.11 -4.09 -9.39
CA GLY A 23 -22.72 -2.88 -9.96
C GLY A 23 -21.79 -1.68 -10.06
N VAL A 24 -20.55 -1.78 -9.58
CA VAL A 24 -19.54 -0.70 -9.61
C VAL A 24 -18.56 -0.97 -10.74
N ASP A 25 -19.06 -0.83 -11.97
CA ASP A 25 -18.28 -1.02 -13.21
C ASP A 25 -17.92 0.34 -13.84
N VAL A 26 -17.25 1.19 -13.07
CA VAL A 26 -16.88 2.54 -13.47
C VAL A 26 -15.36 2.74 -13.47
N PRO A 27 -14.85 3.74 -14.21
CA PRO A 27 -13.44 4.10 -14.13
C PRO A 27 -12.95 4.21 -12.69
N SER A 28 -11.78 3.65 -12.42
CA SER A 28 -11.24 3.48 -11.08
C SER A 28 -11.10 4.80 -10.31
N TYR A 29 -10.91 5.93 -11.01
CA TYR A 29 -10.86 7.26 -10.39
C TYR A 29 -12.19 7.72 -9.74
N ILE A 30 -13.36 7.25 -10.20
CA ILE A 30 -14.67 7.57 -9.63
C ILE A 30 -15.28 6.44 -8.80
N ALA A 31 -14.71 5.23 -8.86
CA ALA A 31 -15.16 4.09 -8.08
C ALA A 31 -15.23 4.39 -6.57
N PHE A 32 -14.33 5.25 -6.07
CA PHE A 32 -14.34 5.73 -4.68
C PHE A 32 -15.70 6.34 -4.27
N GLN A 33 -16.34 7.12 -5.15
CA GLN A 33 -17.60 7.81 -4.84
C GLN A 33 -18.81 6.87 -4.88
N GLN A 34 -18.73 5.77 -5.63
CA GLN A 34 -19.82 4.81 -5.77
C GLN A 34 -19.85 3.75 -4.67
N THR A 35 -18.73 3.57 -3.96
CA THR A 35 -18.71 2.74 -2.75
C THR A 35 -19.45 3.42 -1.60
N PRO A 36 -20.11 2.67 -0.70
CA PRO A 36 -20.80 3.24 0.46
C PRO A 36 -19.86 4.07 1.35
N LEU A 37 -19.87 5.40 1.18
CA LEU A 37 -18.82 6.27 1.71
C LEU A 37 -18.77 6.30 3.25
N GLN A 38 -19.94 6.11 3.87
CA GLN A 38 -20.13 6.28 5.31
C GLN A 38 -19.78 5.02 6.12
N THR A 39 -19.82 3.84 5.52
CA THR A 39 -19.57 2.57 6.23
C THR A 39 -18.29 1.89 5.79
N PHE A 40 -18.01 1.89 4.48
CA PHE A 40 -16.86 1.18 3.94
C PHE A 40 -15.54 1.90 4.26
N TRP A 41 -15.43 3.19 3.94
CA TRP A 41 -14.18 3.93 4.12
C TRP A 41 -13.76 4.13 5.58
N PRO A 42 -14.65 4.44 6.53
CA PRO A 42 -14.26 4.52 7.93
C PRO A 42 -13.75 3.19 8.49
N VAL A 43 -14.32 2.07 8.05
CA VAL A 43 -13.85 0.72 8.44
C VAL A 43 -12.48 0.43 7.82
N VAL A 44 -12.28 0.76 6.54
CA VAL A 44 -10.98 0.59 5.86
C VAL A 44 -9.89 1.44 6.52
N VAL A 45 -10.17 2.74 6.74
CA VAL A 45 -9.23 3.65 7.42
C VAL A 45 -8.97 3.19 8.85
N GLY A 46 -10.01 2.73 9.58
CA GLY A 46 -9.87 2.16 10.91
C GLY A 46 -8.97 0.93 10.92
N ALA A 47 -9.14 0.00 9.98
CA ALA A 47 -8.30 -1.19 9.85
C ALA A 47 -6.84 -0.83 9.54
N ILE A 48 -6.60 0.11 8.62
CA ILE A 48 -5.26 0.62 8.31
C ILE A 48 -4.64 1.26 9.55
N ALA A 49 -5.40 2.11 10.26
CA ALA A 49 -4.93 2.78 11.47
C ALA A 49 -4.53 1.79 12.55
N ILE A 50 -5.28 0.70 12.74
CA ILE A 50 -4.93 -0.36 13.69
C ILE A 50 -3.58 -0.97 13.33
N ILE A 51 -3.37 -1.34 12.05
CA ILE A 51 -2.12 -1.95 11.58
C ILE A 51 -0.93 -0.98 11.74
N GLU A 52 -1.11 0.30 11.38
CA GLU A 52 -0.09 1.32 11.55
C GLU A 52 0.25 1.58 13.02
N VAL A 53 -0.75 1.60 13.91
CA VAL A 53 -0.52 1.75 15.35
C VAL A 53 0.29 0.58 15.89
N PHE A 54 -0.01 -0.66 15.48
CA PHE A 54 0.78 -1.83 15.86
C PHE A 54 2.20 -1.83 15.29
N SER A 55 2.43 -1.23 14.12
CA SER A 55 3.77 -1.11 13.52
C SER A 55 4.63 -0.01 14.17
N ILE A 56 4.00 1.03 14.74
CA ILE A 56 4.68 2.15 15.41
C ILE A 56 5.28 1.75 16.76
N PHE A 57 4.58 0.95 17.57
CA PHE A 57 5.06 0.53 18.90
C PHE A 57 6.45 -0.15 18.92
N PRO A 58 6.80 -1.07 18.00
CA PRO A 58 8.14 -1.62 17.94
C PRO A 58 9.16 -0.61 17.40
N ALA A 59 8.77 0.30 16.50
CA ALA A 59 9.68 1.23 15.82
C ALA A 59 10.06 2.48 16.63
N PHE A 60 9.13 3.02 17.43
CA PHE A 60 9.30 4.28 18.15
C PHE A 60 9.53 4.06 19.65
N GLU A 61 10.30 4.96 20.26
CA GLU A 61 10.50 5.03 21.71
C GLU A 61 9.30 5.64 22.44
N ASN A 62 9.22 5.38 23.75
CA ASN A 62 8.16 5.91 24.59
C ASN A 62 8.19 7.45 24.56
N PRO A 63 7.07 8.13 24.26
CA PRO A 63 7.00 9.58 24.16
C PRO A 63 7.45 10.33 25.43
N ASN A 64 7.43 9.66 26.58
CA ASN A 64 7.83 10.23 27.87
C ASN A 64 9.35 10.24 28.13
N ILE A 65 10.17 9.60 27.29
CA ILE A 65 11.63 9.50 27.50
C ILE A 65 12.36 10.35 26.46
N GLU A 66 12.17 10.08 25.17
CA GLU A 66 12.81 10.80 24.05
C GLU A 66 11.82 11.14 22.92
N GLY A 67 10.63 11.65 23.27
CA GLY A 67 9.70 12.30 22.33
C GLY A 67 9.60 11.70 20.92
N TRP A 68 8.91 10.56 20.75
CA TRP A 68 8.73 9.88 19.46
C TRP A 68 10.01 9.72 18.61
N ALA A 69 11.17 9.55 19.24
CA ALA A 69 12.39 9.13 18.54
C ALA A 69 12.25 7.70 17.99
N ILE A 70 12.91 7.44 16.86
CA ILE A 70 13.04 6.08 16.32
C ILE A 70 14.10 5.36 17.15
N LYS A 71 13.82 4.13 17.61
CA LYS A 71 14.79 3.33 18.37
C LYS A 71 16.08 3.14 17.57
N SER A 72 17.23 3.26 18.24
CA SER A 72 18.55 3.08 17.62
C SER A 72 18.74 1.72 16.93
N ASP A 73 18.05 0.70 17.44
CA ASP A 73 18.13 -0.68 16.95
C ASP A 73 17.12 -0.98 15.82
N HIS A 74 16.28 0.00 15.45
CA HIS A 74 15.28 -0.18 14.41
C HIS A 74 15.86 0.06 13.02
N VAL A 75 15.85 -0.98 12.18
CA VAL A 75 16.19 -0.86 10.76
C VAL A 75 14.96 -0.46 9.98
N ALA A 76 15.03 0.67 9.28
CA ALA A 76 13.93 1.18 8.46
C ALA A 76 13.47 0.13 7.42
N GLY A 77 12.19 -0.23 7.47
CA GLY A 77 11.56 -1.20 6.56
C GLY A 77 11.57 -2.65 7.06
N ASP A 78 12.18 -2.94 8.21
CA ASP A 78 12.08 -4.24 8.88
C ASP A 78 10.89 -4.25 9.85
N PHE A 79 9.79 -4.86 9.41
CA PHE A 79 8.57 -5.02 10.20
C PHE A 79 8.45 -6.41 10.85
N GLY A 80 9.48 -7.27 10.72
CA GLY A 80 9.41 -8.66 11.18
C GLY A 80 8.36 -9.51 10.44
N PHE A 81 7.78 -8.99 9.35
CA PHE A 81 6.75 -9.65 8.56
C PHE A 81 7.41 -10.53 7.48
N ASP A 82 7.69 -11.78 7.83
CA ASP A 82 8.17 -12.80 6.88
C ASP A 82 7.44 -14.15 7.08
N PRO A 83 6.15 -14.25 6.70
CA PRO A 83 5.39 -15.48 6.85
C PRO A 83 5.86 -16.62 5.92
N LEU A 84 6.65 -16.31 4.89
CA LEU A 84 7.12 -17.27 3.88
C LEU A 84 8.61 -17.61 4.02
N GLY A 85 9.32 -17.05 5.01
CA GLY A 85 10.73 -17.31 5.26
C GLY A 85 11.65 -16.88 4.11
N LEU A 86 11.25 -15.86 3.35
CA LEU A 86 11.96 -15.42 2.15
C LEU A 86 13.16 -14.52 2.46
N LYS A 87 13.44 -14.19 3.73
CA LYS A 87 14.60 -13.39 4.15
C LYS A 87 15.89 -14.25 4.15
N PRO A 88 16.86 -14.02 3.23
CA PRO A 88 18.15 -14.68 3.23
C PRO A 88 18.95 -14.26 4.46
N THR A 89 19.74 -15.19 4.99
CA THR A 89 20.68 -14.94 6.09
C THR A 89 21.91 -14.14 5.66
N ASP A 90 22.20 -14.08 4.36
CA ASP A 90 23.37 -13.37 3.81
C ASP A 90 23.09 -11.87 3.61
N ALA A 91 23.95 -11.03 4.19
CA ALA A 91 23.83 -9.56 4.13
C ALA A 91 23.87 -9.00 2.68
N LEU A 92 24.64 -9.62 1.79
CA LEU A 92 24.71 -9.21 0.37
C LEU A 92 23.42 -9.53 -0.38
N GLN A 93 22.84 -10.71 -0.14
CA GLN A 93 21.58 -11.10 -0.78
C GLN A 93 20.40 -10.28 -0.24
N LEU A 94 20.42 -9.94 1.04
CA LEU A 94 19.44 -9.06 1.67
C LEU A 94 19.46 -7.66 1.03
N ALA A 95 20.64 -7.08 0.83
CA ALA A 95 20.79 -5.78 0.17
C ALA A 95 20.32 -5.80 -1.31
N GLU A 96 20.57 -6.91 -2.02
CA GLU A 96 20.08 -7.08 -3.39
C GLU A 96 18.55 -7.13 -3.44
N MET A 97 17.91 -7.86 -2.53
CA MET A 97 16.45 -7.92 -2.46
C MET A 97 15.83 -6.59 -2.05
N GLN A 98 16.41 -5.87 -1.10
CA GLN A 98 15.98 -4.52 -0.75
C GLN A 98 16.04 -3.59 -1.96
N THR A 99 17.09 -3.70 -2.76
CA THR A 99 17.25 -2.91 -3.99
C THR A 99 16.18 -3.27 -5.03
N LYS A 100 15.85 -4.57 -5.19
CA LYS A 100 14.75 -5.01 -6.05
C LYS A 100 13.41 -4.42 -5.60
N GLU A 101 13.13 -4.43 -4.30
CA GLU A 101 11.92 -3.84 -3.75
C GLU A 101 11.85 -2.33 -4.00
N LEU A 102 12.96 -1.62 -3.80
CA LEU A 102 13.04 -0.17 -4.02
C LEU A 102 12.78 0.20 -5.48
N ASN A 103 13.38 -0.54 -6.42
CA ASN A 103 13.22 -0.28 -7.85
C ASN A 103 11.78 -0.56 -8.32
N ASN A 104 11.19 -1.67 -7.88
CA ASN A 104 9.79 -1.98 -8.15
C ASN A 104 8.85 -0.95 -7.50
N GLY A 105 9.17 -0.51 -6.29
CA GLY A 105 8.43 0.56 -5.60
C GLY A 105 8.44 1.88 -6.37
N ARG A 106 9.59 2.30 -6.89
CA ARG A 106 9.74 3.50 -7.72
C ARG A 106 8.97 3.40 -9.03
N LEU A 107 9.09 2.26 -9.72
CA LEU A 107 8.35 2.01 -10.94
C LEU A 107 6.84 2.06 -10.70
N ALA A 108 6.36 1.42 -9.63
CA ALA A 108 4.94 1.41 -9.30
C ALA A 108 4.40 2.79 -8.93
N MET A 109 5.18 3.66 -8.26
CA MET A 109 4.78 5.04 -7.98
C MET A 109 4.55 5.85 -9.26
N ILE A 110 5.40 5.65 -10.27
CA ILE A 110 5.23 6.32 -11.58
C ILE A 110 4.08 5.69 -12.36
N ALA A 111 3.96 4.37 -12.34
CA ALA A 111 2.91 3.64 -13.05
C ALA A 111 1.50 4.04 -12.57
N ILE A 112 1.26 4.06 -11.26
CA ILE A 112 -0.05 4.44 -10.73
C ILE A 112 -0.40 5.90 -11.01
N ALA A 113 0.58 6.80 -10.95
CA ALA A 113 0.38 8.20 -11.31
C ALA A 113 0.00 8.33 -12.81
N GLY A 114 0.68 7.60 -13.69
CA GLY A 114 0.36 7.56 -15.11
C GLY A 114 -1.04 7.01 -15.40
N MET A 115 -1.40 5.90 -14.76
CA MET A 115 -2.72 5.28 -14.88
C MET A 115 -3.85 6.24 -14.46
N ILE A 116 -3.71 6.89 -13.30
CA ILE A 116 -4.69 7.87 -12.81
C ILE A 116 -4.82 9.06 -13.78
N VAL A 117 -3.70 9.60 -14.26
CA VAL A 117 -3.71 10.74 -15.20
C VAL A 117 -4.35 10.37 -16.53
N GLN A 118 -4.11 9.16 -17.03
CA GLN A 118 -4.70 8.68 -18.27
C GLN A 118 -6.23 8.58 -18.15
N GLU A 119 -6.76 7.92 -17.11
CA GLU A 119 -8.21 7.84 -16.89
C GLU A 119 -8.85 9.22 -16.70
N LEU A 120 -8.16 10.13 -16.00
CA LEU A 120 -8.68 11.49 -15.77
C LEU A 120 -8.82 12.28 -17.07
N VAL A 121 -7.88 12.12 -18.01
CA VAL A 121 -7.88 12.84 -19.28
C VAL A 121 -8.83 12.21 -20.29
N THR A 122 -8.89 10.88 -20.38
CA THR A 122 -9.74 10.18 -21.33
C THR A 122 -11.19 10.07 -20.87
N GLY A 123 -11.44 10.09 -19.56
CA GLY A 123 -12.75 9.82 -18.98
C GLY A 123 -13.24 8.39 -19.22
N GLN A 124 -12.35 7.49 -19.63
CA GLN A 124 -12.62 6.09 -19.96
C GLN A 124 -11.74 5.18 -19.09
N LYS A 125 -12.17 3.92 -18.98
CA LYS A 125 -11.39 2.87 -18.30
C LYS A 125 -10.05 2.65 -19.01
N LEU A 126 -9.04 2.23 -18.26
CA LEU A 126 -7.75 1.85 -18.82
C LEU A 126 -7.83 0.55 -19.63
N PHE A 127 -8.73 -0.35 -19.22
CA PHE A 127 -8.95 -1.66 -19.86
C PHE A 127 -10.42 -1.99 -20.11
#